data_AF-U2GZ35-F1
#
_entry.id   AF-U2GZ35-F1
#
_cell.length_a   1.000
_cell.length_b   1.000
_cell.length_c   1.000
_cell.angle_alpha   90.00
_cell.angle_beta   90.00
_cell.angle_gamma   90.00
#
_symmetry.space_group_name_H-M   'P 1'
#
loop_
_entity.id
_entity.type
_entity.pdbx_description
1 polymer ?
#
loop_
_entity_poly.entity_id
_entity_poly.type
_entity_poly.pdbx_seq_one_letter_code
_entity_poly.pdbx_strand_id
1 'polypeptide(L)'
;MFIENFGEATSRVEVPQASFEKFDKKLPARLLKYWSEEGWASFADGLFSIVNPDEYEDVLDMWLEDTIFEEVDSYHVIARTAFGKLYAWGEKTGPSLTVSCPTHSLIALEKDLKGQLKNPDFRVQTFFGAKTPSECDFKDDAKQPLFKRAASKLGPLDPDEMYGFEPALIVGGQVNLDHLKKVKLDVHLTILRQLAPPKIPFLNTPI
;
A
#
# COMPACT_ATOMS: atom_id res chain seq x y z
N MET A 1 4.09 -16.85 10.72
CA MET A 1 4.19 -16.56 9.27
C MET A 1 4.59 -15.13 8.92
N PHE A 2 3.89 -14.05 9.33
CA PHE A 2 4.33 -12.70 8.94
C PHE A 2 5.70 -12.32 9.55
N ILE A 3 5.85 -12.38 10.87
CA ILE A 3 7.15 -12.14 11.54
C ILE A 3 8.24 -13.11 11.08
N GLU A 4 7.89 -14.36 10.79
CA GLU A 4 8.85 -15.33 10.21
C GLU A 4 9.38 -14.89 8.83
N ASN A 5 8.55 -14.19 8.04
CA ASN A 5 8.90 -13.73 6.70
C ASN A 5 9.61 -12.36 6.69
N PHE A 6 9.21 -11.45 7.57
CA PHE A 6 9.65 -10.05 7.56
C PHE A 6 10.59 -9.67 8.71
N GLY A 7 10.70 -10.51 9.74
CA GLY A 7 11.32 -10.17 11.01
C GLY A 7 10.43 -9.30 11.89
N GLU A 8 10.97 -8.91 13.05
CA GLU A 8 10.35 -7.96 13.96
C GLU A 8 10.32 -6.53 13.38
N ALA A 9 9.51 -5.67 13.96
CA ALA A 9 9.46 -4.25 13.58
C ALA A 9 10.83 -3.58 13.70
N THR A 10 11.27 -2.93 12.63
CA THR A 10 12.52 -2.15 12.53
C THR A 10 12.34 -0.71 13.00
N SER A 11 11.12 -0.18 12.91
CA SER A 11 10.71 1.09 13.50
C SER A 11 9.24 1.01 13.89
N ARG A 12 8.84 1.79 14.89
CA ARG A 12 7.45 1.90 15.32
C ARG A 12 7.10 3.31 15.79
N VAL A 13 5.85 3.68 15.57
CA VAL A 13 5.19 4.84 16.17
C VAL A 13 4.03 4.33 17.00
N GLU A 14 3.93 4.78 18.25
CA GLU A 14 2.80 4.43 19.11
C GLU A 14 1.52 5.03 18.55
N VAL A 15 0.46 4.23 18.49
CA VAL A 15 -0.83 4.67 17.95
C VAL A 15 -1.55 5.49 19.02
N PRO A 16 -1.92 6.76 18.73
CA PRO A 16 -2.66 7.58 19.67
C PRO A 16 -4.05 7.01 19.96
N GLN A 17 -4.55 7.23 21.18
CA GLN A 17 -5.90 6.81 21.58
C GLN A 17 -7.00 7.32 20.64
N ALA A 18 -6.85 8.55 20.14
CA ALA A 18 -7.79 9.15 19.19
C ALA A 18 -7.90 8.35 17.87
N SER A 19 -6.83 7.69 17.42
CA SER A 19 -6.87 6.85 16.22
C SER A 19 -7.66 5.56 16.47
N PHE A 20 -7.54 4.94 17.65
CA PHE A 20 -8.37 3.79 18.01
C PHE A 20 -9.86 4.15 18.05
N GLU A 21 -10.19 5.32 18.56
CA GLU A 21 -11.57 5.83 18.60
C GLU A 21 -12.11 6.15 17.20
N LYS A 22 -11.30 6.79 16.34
CA LYS A 22 -11.68 7.15 14.96
C LYS A 22 -11.97 5.90 14.11
N PHE A 23 -11.17 4.86 14.27
CA PHE A 23 -11.24 3.64 13.47
C PHE A 23 -12.01 2.48 14.12
N ASP A 24 -12.55 2.67 15.33
CA ASP A 24 -13.48 1.72 15.92
C ASP A 24 -14.66 1.50 14.97
N LYS A 25 -14.99 0.22 14.74
CA LYS A 25 -16.03 -0.25 13.81
C LYS A 25 -15.84 0.07 12.31
N LYS A 26 -14.86 0.91 11.94
CA LYS A 26 -14.45 1.12 10.53
C LYS A 26 -13.41 0.08 10.09
N LEU A 27 -12.46 -0.20 10.99
CA LEU A 27 -11.44 -1.21 10.79
C LEU A 27 -11.67 -2.41 11.71
N PRO A 28 -11.19 -3.61 11.34
CA PRO A 28 -11.40 -4.81 12.15
C PRO A 28 -10.66 -4.72 13.48
N ALA A 29 -11.28 -5.26 14.54
CA ALA A 29 -10.71 -5.30 15.88
C ALA A 29 -9.32 -5.97 15.90
N ARG A 30 -9.10 -6.97 15.03
CA ARG A 30 -7.80 -7.62 14.89
C ARG A 30 -6.71 -6.68 14.37
N LEU A 31 -7.03 -5.77 13.46
CA LEU A 31 -6.07 -4.77 12.98
C LEU A 31 -5.74 -3.76 14.08
N LEU A 32 -6.75 -3.28 14.81
CA LEU A 32 -6.54 -2.40 15.96
C LEU A 32 -5.73 -3.10 17.06
N LYS A 33 -5.90 -4.41 17.25
CA LYS A 33 -5.04 -5.19 18.14
C LYS A 33 -3.57 -5.14 17.68
N TYR A 34 -3.28 -5.34 16.39
CA TYR A 34 -1.92 -5.21 15.87
C TYR A 34 -1.35 -3.80 16.06
N TRP A 35 -2.16 -2.76 15.88
CA TRP A 35 -1.75 -1.38 16.19
C TRP A 35 -1.39 -1.20 17.67
N SER A 36 -2.10 -1.85 18.59
CA SER A 36 -1.78 -1.78 20.03
C SER A 36 -0.51 -2.55 20.41
N GLU A 37 -0.18 -3.63 19.68
CA GLU A 37 0.97 -4.49 19.96
C GLU A 37 2.25 -3.98 19.28
N GLU A 38 2.15 -3.60 18.01
CA GLU A 38 3.29 -3.27 17.15
C GLU A 38 3.42 -1.77 16.87
N GLY A 39 2.34 -1.00 17.03
CA GLY A 39 2.26 0.38 16.56
C GLY A 39 2.02 0.48 15.05
N TRP A 40 2.13 1.70 14.53
CA TRP A 40 2.37 1.90 13.09
C TRP A 40 3.85 1.62 12.84
N ALA A 41 4.13 0.44 12.26
CA ALA A 41 5.46 -0.15 12.26
C ALA A 41 5.97 -0.46 10.85
N SER A 42 7.29 -0.34 10.68
CA SER A 42 8.00 -0.74 9.46
C SER A 42 8.74 -2.05 9.69
N PHE A 43 8.65 -2.96 8.72
CA PHE A 43 9.26 -4.29 8.73
C PHE A 43 10.23 -4.44 7.55
N ALA A 44 11.22 -5.33 7.70
CA ALA A 44 12.27 -5.56 6.72
C ALA A 44 12.90 -4.23 6.21
N ASP A 45 13.33 -3.39 7.14
CA ASP A 45 14.02 -2.11 6.90
C ASP A 45 13.22 -1.10 6.08
N GLY A 46 11.89 -1.17 6.15
CA GLY A 46 10.98 -0.26 5.43
C GLY A 46 10.40 -0.85 4.14
N LEU A 47 10.66 -2.11 3.82
CA LEU A 47 10.05 -2.76 2.65
C LEU A 47 8.52 -2.79 2.74
N PHE A 48 7.99 -3.02 3.94
CA PHE A 48 6.56 -3.07 4.23
C PHE A 48 6.28 -2.32 5.52
N SER A 49 5.23 -1.51 5.54
CA SER A 49 4.84 -0.74 6.72
C SER A 49 3.34 -0.82 6.98
N ILE A 50 2.96 -0.94 8.25
CA ILE A 50 1.61 -0.64 8.75
C ILE A 50 1.55 0.86 8.99
N VAL A 51 0.50 1.52 8.52
CA VAL A 51 0.45 2.99 8.49
C VAL A 51 -0.75 3.56 9.24
N ASN A 52 -0.65 4.85 9.58
CA ASN A 52 -1.78 5.67 9.95
C ASN A 52 -2.64 5.96 8.71
N PRO A 53 -3.91 5.51 8.61
CA PRO A 53 -4.71 5.79 7.43
C PRO A 53 -4.95 7.28 7.17
N ASP A 54 -4.97 8.12 8.22
CA ASP A 54 -5.18 9.57 8.11
C ASP A 54 -4.12 10.25 7.24
N GLU A 55 -2.89 9.76 7.25
CA GLU A 55 -1.80 10.30 6.44
C GLU A 55 -1.96 10.04 4.93
N TYR A 56 -2.93 9.20 4.56
CA TYR A 56 -3.16 8.78 3.18
C TYR A 56 -4.58 9.09 2.69
N GLU A 57 -5.45 9.72 3.49
CA GLU A 57 -6.84 10.03 3.09
C GLU A 57 -6.85 10.88 1.81
N ASP A 58 -6.15 12.03 1.81
CA ASP A 58 -6.14 12.96 0.67
C ASP A 58 -5.60 12.32 -0.62
N VAL A 59 -4.48 11.58 -0.52
CA VAL A 59 -3.87 10.94 -1.68
C VAL A 59 -4.70 9.76 -2.17
N LEU A 60 -5.32 9.00 -1.28
CA LEU A 60 -6.19 7.90 -1.65
C LEU A 60 -7.42 8.46 -2.39
N ASP A 61 -8.09 9.47 -1.84
CA ASP A 61 -9.25 10.10 -2.46
C ASP A 61 -8.92 10.60 -3.87
N MET A 62 -7.78 11.29 -4.03
CA MET A 62 -7.31 11.71 -5.35
C MET A 62 -7.10 10.55 -6.32
N TRP A 63 -6.60 9.41 -5.86
CA TRP A 63 -6.42 8.22 -6.69
C TRP A 63 -7.73 7.53 -7.05
N LEU A 64 -8.77 7.67 -6.21
CA LEU A 64 -10.09 7.07 -6.46
C LEU A 64 -11.05 7.99 -7.21
N GLU A 65 -10.79 9.29 -7.26
CA GLU A 65 -11.57 10.27 -8.01
C GLU A 65 -11.82 9.82 -9.46
N ASP A 66 -13.09 9.93 -9.89
CA ASP A 66 -13.63 9.52 -11.19
C ASP A 66 -13.55 8.01 -11.45
N THR A 67 -13.59 7.19 -10.39
CA THR A 67 -13.57 5.72 -10.52
C THR A 67 -14.75 5.06 -9.81
N ILE A 68 -15.01 3.79 -10.17
CA ILE A 68 -16.07 3.01 -9.53
C ILE A 68 -15.89 2.83 -8.02
N PHE A 69 -14.67 3.04 -7.50
CA PHE A 69 -14.37 2.73 -6.10
C PHE A 69 -15.02 3.73 -5.15
N GLU A 70 -15.19 5.00 -5.53
CA GLU A 70 -15.83 6.03 -4.69
C GLU A 70 -17.25 5.63 -4.25
N GLU A 71 -17.98 4.94 -5.13
CA GLU A 71 -19.35 4.51 -4.86
C GLU A 71 -19.44 3.15 -4.15
N VAL A 72 -18.37 2.35 -4.19
CA VAL A 72 -18.37 0.97 -3.70
C VAL A 72 -18.18 0.93 -2.18
N ASP A 73 -17.21 1.66 -1.65
CA ASP A 73 -16.86 1.58 -0.24
C ASP A 73 -16.16 2.86 0.26
N SER A 74 -16.04 2.96 1.59
CA SER A 74 -15.09 3.89 2.21
C SER A 74 -13.79 3.13 2.45
N TYR A 75 -12.68 3.63 1.89
CA TYR A 75 -11.40 2.95 1.90
C TYR A 75 -10.39 3.64 2.82
N HIS A 76 -9.58 2.83 3.50
CA HIS A 76 -8.55 3.29 4.43
C HIS A 76 -7.23 2.59 4.12
N VAL A 77 -6.14 3.32 3.87
CA VAL A 77 -4.81 2.68 3.66
C VAL A 77 -4.33 2.10 4.99
N ILE A 78 -4.14 0.78 5.04
CA ILE A 78 -3.71 0.08 6.27
C ILE A 78 -2.24 -0.35 6.21
N ALA A 79 -1.67 -0.40 5.01
CA ALA A 79 -0.28 -0.75 4.81
C ALA A 79 0.26 -0.22 3.48
N ARG A 80 1.59 -0.09 3.38
CA ARG A 80 2.29 0.26 2.13
C ARG A 80 3.57 -0.53 1.93
N THR A 81 4.09 -0.51 0.71
CA THR A 81 5.48 -0.93 0.42
C THR A 81 6.43 0.26 0.23
N ALA A 82 7.72 -0.02 0.19
CA ALA A 82 8.79 0.93 -0.13
C ALA A 82 8.67 1.57 -1.53
N PHE A 83 7.80 1.05 -2.40
CA PHE A 83 7.65 1.48 -3.80
C PHE A 83 6.28 2.11 -4.07
N GLY A 84 5.55 2.57 -3.05
CA GLY A 84 4.27 3.26 -3.26
C GLY A 84 3.13 2.34 -3.70
N LYS A 85 3.18 1.06 -3.33
CA LYS A 85 1.99 0.19 -3.37
C LYS A 85 1.24 0.39 -2.06
N LEU A 86 0.02 0.93 -2.14
CA LEU A 86 -0.85 1.17 -0.98
C LEU A 86 -1.91 0.07 -0.91
N TYR A 87 -2.07 -0.55 0.25
CA TYR A 87 -3.09 -1.56 0.50
C TYR A 87 -4.23 -0.92 1.29
N ALA A 88 -5.40 -0.84 0.66
CA ALA A 88 -6.57 -0.21 1.23
C ALA A 88 -7.59 -1.24 1.73
N TRP A 89 -8.16 -0.94 2.89
CA TRP A 89 -9.26 -1.66 3.50
C TRP A 89 -10.56 -0.91 3.25
N GLY A 90 -11.49 -1.52 2.51
CA GLY A 90 -12.87 -1.04 2.43
C GLY A 90 -13.68 -1.50 3.64
N GLU A 91 -14.44 -0.60 4.25
CA GLU A 91 -15.25 -0.89 5.45
C GLU A 91 -16.21 -2.09 5.24
N LYS A 92 -16.77 -2.23 4.03
CA LYS A 92 -17.72 -3.29 3.65
C LYS A 92 -17.08 -4.46 2.90
N THR A 93 -15.92 -4.23 2.28
CA THR A 93 -15.29 -5.16 1.31
C THR A 93 -13.97 -5.76 1.79
N GLY A 94 -13.41 -5.25 2.89
CA GLY A 94 -12.17 -5.76 3.48
C GLY A 94 -10.92 -5.30 2.73
N PRO A 95 -9.84 -6.12 2.65
CA PRO A 95 -8.61 -5.74 1.96
C PRO A 95 -8.77 -5.93 0.44
N SER A 96 -9.67 -5.14 -0.16
CA SER A 96 -10.22 -5.34 -1.49
C SER A 96 -9.54 -4.50 -2.57
N LEU A 97 -8.79 -3.47 -2.17
CA LEU A 97 -8.19 -2.50 -3.09
C LEU A 97 -6.69 -2.34 -2.84
N THR A 98 -5.94 -2.26 -3.92
CA THR A 98 -4.52 -1.92 -3.92
C THR A 98 -4.26 -0.83 -4.95
N VAL A 99 -3.74 0.30 -4.49
CA VAL A 99 -3.22 1.36 -5.37
C VAL A 99 -1.77 1.02 -5.68
N SER A 100 -1.47 0.72 -6.94
CA SER A 100 -0.11 0.45 -7.42
C SER A 100 0.39 1.66 -8.19
N CYS A 101 0.99 2.61 -7.46
CA CYS A 101 1.43 3.88 -8.02
C CYS A 101 2.49 3.72 -9.12
N PRO A 102 3.53 2.87 -8.98
CA PRO A 102 4.54 2.70 -10.04
C PRO A 102 3.95 2.22 -11.37
N THR A 103 2.94 1.34 -11.32
CA THR A 103 2.30 0.79 -12.52
C THR A 103 1.09 1.60 -12.97
N HIS A 104 0.74 2.65 -12.24
CA HIS A 104 -0.40 3.52 -12.49
C HIS A 104 -1.75 2.77 -12.50
N SER A 105 -1.98 1.89 -11.51
CA SER A 105 -3.15 0.99 -11.51
C SER A 105 -3.88 0.91 -10.16
N LEU A 106 -5.20 0.79 -10.21
CA LEU A 106 -6.05 0.36 -9.11
C LEU A 106 -6.40 -1.12 -9.30
N ILE A 107 -5.98 -1.95 -8.35
CA ILE A 107 -6.08 -3.41 -8.43
C ILE A 107 -7.08 -3.88 -7.39
N ALA A 108 -8.14 -4.53 -7.85
CA ALA A 108 -9.14 -5.19 -7.03
C ALA A 108 -9.63 -6.46 -7.74
N LEU A 109 -10.26 -7.37 -7.00
CA LEU A 109 -10.99 -8.49 -7.58
C LEU A 109 -12.48 -8.17 -7.54
N GLU A 110 -13.18 -8.34 -8.66
CA GLU A 110 -14.61 -8.01 -8.76
C GLU A 110 -15.46 -8.70 -7.68
N LYS A 111 -15.12 -9.96 -7.35
CA LYS A 111 -15.78 -10.73 -6.28
C LYS A 111 -15.62 -10.10 -4.90
N ASP A 112 -14.50 -9.42 -4.63
CA ASP A 112 -14.22 -8.78 -3.35
C ASP A 112 -14.92 -7.41 -3.27
N LEU A 113 -15.24 -6.78 -4.40
CA LEU A 113 -16.00 -5.52 -4.46
C LEU A 113 -17.51 -5.72 -4.31
N LYS A 114 -18.05 -6.84 -4.78
CA LYS A 114 -19.49 -7.17 -4.74
C LYS A 114 -19.89 -8.05 -3.55
N GLY A 115 -18.91 -8.67 -2.90
CA GLY A 115 -19.14 -9.65 -1.83
C GLY A 115 -19.32 -8.98 -0.47
N GLN A 116 -20.17 -9.57 0.37
CA GLN A 116 -20.21 -9.19 1.79
C GLN A 116 -18.91 -9.63 2.48
N LEU A 117 -18.27 -8.71 3.20
CA LEU A 117 -17.14 -9.04 4.07
C LEU A 117 -17.57 -10.00 5.18
N LYS A 118 -17.04 -11.22 5.13
CA LYS A 118 -17.23 -12.24 6.17
C LYS A 118 -15.95 -12.38 6.98
N ASN A 119 -16.09 -12.49 8.30
CA ASN A 119 -14.99 -12.68 9.24
C ASN A 119 -13.86 -11.65 9.05
N PRO A 120 -14.12 -10.35 9.28
CA PRO A 120 -13.15 -9.28 9.02
C PRO A 120 -11.81 -9.52 9.72
N ASP A 121 -11.82 -9.99 10.97
CA ASP A 121 -10.60 -10.31 11.72
C ASP A 121 -9.77 -11.44 11.09
N PHE A 122 -10.44 -12.46 10.53
CA PHE A 122 -9.76 -13.51 9.79
C PHE A 122 -9.18 -12.97 8.48
N ARG A 123 -9.89 -12.07 7.80
CA ARG A 123 -9.39 -11.41 6.57
C ARG A 123 -8.14 -10.58 6.85
N VAL A 124 -8.05 -9.88 7.98
CA VAL A 124 -6.82 -9.21 8.44
C VAL A 124 -5.67 -10.21 8.60
N GLN A 125 -5.91 -11.31 9.32
CA GLN A 125 -4.89 -12.34 9.53
C GLN A 125 -4.40 -12.93 8.20
N THR A 126 -5.31 -13.25 7.27
CA THR A 126 -4.93 -13.77 5.96
C THR A 126 -4.20 -12.73 5.11
N PHE A 127 -4.58 -11.45 5.20
CA PHE A 127 -3.94 -10.37 4.46
C PHE A 127 -2.47 -10.24 4.85
N PHE A 128 -2.16 -10.12 6.14
CA PHE A 128 -0.78 -10.03 6.62
C PHE A 128 -0.06 -11.37 6.46
N GLY A 129 -0.70 -12.48 6.84
CA GLY A 129 -0.12 -13.81 6.75
C GLY A 129 0.35 -14.15 5.34
N ALA A 130 -0.41 -13.80 4.31
CA ALA A 130 -0.06 -14.09 2.92
C ALA A 130 1.10 -13.25 2.37
N LYS A 131 1.50 -12.15 3.03
CA LYS A 131 2.58 -11.30 2.50
C LYS A 131 3.93 -11.99 2.59
N THR A 132 4.74 -11.74 1.57
CA THR A 132 6.16 -12.11 1.55
C THR A 132 7.00 -10.92 1.08
N PRO A 133 8.29 -10.85 1.46
CA PRO A 133 9.19 -9.82 0.95
C PRO A 133 9.24 -9.77 -0.59
N SER A 134 9.22 -10.93 -1.25
CA SER A 134 9.24 -11.03 -2.72
C SER A 134 8.01 -10.39 -3.39
N GLU A 135 6.84 -10.43 -2.75
CA GLU A 135 5.60 -9.80 -3.24
C GLU A 135 5.54 -8.29 -2.97
N CYS A 136 6.28 -7.82 -1.96
CA CYS A 136 6.31 -6.42 -1.56
C CYS A 136 7.43 -5.63 -2.27
N ASP A 137 8.46 -6.32 -2.75
CA ASP A 137 9.54 -5.75 -3.55
C ASP A 137 9.09 -5.48 -5.00
N PHE A 138 9.70 -4.49 -5.63
CA PHE A 138 9.54 -4.21 -7.05
C PHE A 138 10.69 -4.88 -7.82
N LYS A 139 10.38 -5.52 -8.94
CA LYS A 139 11.40 -6.20 -9.76
C LYS A 139 11.75 -5.34 -10.97
N ASP A 140 13.04 -5.28 -11.29
CA ASP A 140 13.49 -4.66 -12.53
C ASP A 140 13.15 -5.52 -13.76
N ASP A 141 13.48 -5.01 -14.94
CA ASP A 141 13.27 -5.72 -16.22
C ASP A 141 13.98 -7.09 -16.26
N ALA A 142 15.06 -7.28 -15.50
CA ALA A 142 15.78 -8.54 -15.34
C ALA A 142 15.16 -9.45 -14.24
N LYS A 143 13.96 -9.10 -13.76
CA LYS A 143 13.20 -9.78 -12.70
C LYS A 143 13.95 -9.84 -11.36
N GLN A 144 14.93 -8.97 -11.14
CA GLN A 144 15.69 -8.90 -9.90
C GLN A 144 15.00 -7.95 -8.90
N PRO A 145 14.89 -8.32 -7.61
CA PRO A 145 14.30 -7.45 -6.59
C PRO A 145 15.11 -6.15 -6.41
N LEU A 146 14.44 -5.01 -6.26
CA LEU A 146 15.09 -3.70 -6.23
C LEU A 146 15.40 -3.22 -4.82
N PHE A 147 14.62 -3.62 -3.80
CA PHE A 147 14.63 -2.99 -2.48
C PHE A 147 16.03 -2.90 -1.85
N LYS A 148 16.70 -4.05 -1.68
CA LYS A 148 18.04 -4.08 -1.06
C LYS A 148 19.08 -3.31 -1.87
N ARG A 149 18.96 -3.33 -3.21
CA ARG A 149 19.86 -2.60 -4.10
C ARG A 149 19.60 -1.09 -4.04
N ALA A 150 18.33 -0.69 -3.96
CA ALA A 150 17.91 0.70 -3.79
C ALA A 150 18.38 1.25 -2.45
N ALA A 151 18.15 0.54 -1.35
CA ALA A 151 18.62 0.94 -0.02
C ALA A 151 20.15 1.06 0.06
N SER A 152 20.89 0.15 -0.57
CA SER A 152 22.36 0.22 -0.65
C SER A 152 22.86 1.44 -1.44
N LYS A 153 22.19 1.78 -2.55
CA LYS A 153 22.61 2.86 -3.44
C LYS A 153 22.12 4.25 -2.99
N LEU A 154 20.90 4.34 -2.48
CA LEU A 154 20.18 5.59 -2.20
C LEU A 154 20.06 5.89 -0.70
N GLY A 155 20.38 4.91 0.16
CA GLY A 155 20.17 4.98 1.61
C GLY A 155 18.77 4.51 2.04
N PRO A 156 18.55 4.29 3.34
CA PRO A 156 17.26 3.89 3.89
C PRO A 156 16.19 4.98 3.72
N LEU A 157 14.91 4.60 3.78
CA LEU A 157 13.78 5.52 3.67
C LEU A 157 13.45 6.16 5.03
N ASP A 158 13.14 7.46 5.02
CA ASP A 158 12.43 8.11 6.11
C ASP A 158 10.92 7.73 6.09
N PRO A 159 10.17 7.96 7.18
CA PRO A 159 8.76 7.54 7.28
C PRO A 159 7.84 8.10 6.19
N ASP A 160 8.16 9.27 5.63
CA ASP A 160 7.39 9.96 4.58
C ASP A 160 7.98 9.77 3.18
N GLU A 161 8.92 8.85 3.01
CA GLU A 161 9.61 8.60 1.75
C GLU A 161 9.27 7.24 1.11
N MET A 162 9.53 7.16 -0.20
CA MET A 162 9.51 5.93 -0.99
C MET A 162 10.61 5.94 -2.06
N TYR A 163 10.89 4.78 -2.65
CA TYR A 163 11.65 4.69 -3.89
C TYR A 163 10.69 4.86 -5.08
N GLY A 164 10.79 5.99 -5.77
CA GLY A 164 10.02 6.32 -6.97
C GLY A 164 10.88 6.27 -8.23
N PHE A 165 10.25 6.01 -9.38
CA PHE A 165 10.93 6.04 -10.68
C PHE A 165 10.92 7.45 -11.27
N GLU A 166 12.09 7.92 -11.69
CA GLU A 166 12.27 9.19 -12.41
C GLU A 166 13.07 8.96 -13.71
N PRO A 167 12.49 9.21 -14.90
CA PRO A 167 11.10 9.60 -15.14
C PRO A 167 10.07 8.55 -14.67
N ALA A 168 8.83 8.98 -14.42
CA ALA A 168 7.75 8.07 -14.05
C ALA A 168 7.48 7.04 -15.16
N LEU A 169 7.15 5.80 -14.78
CA LEU A 169 6.95 4.70 -15.74
C LEU A 169 5.83 4.99 -16.74
N ILE A 170 4.77 5.68 -16.32
CA ILE A 170 3.63 6.03 -17.16
C ILE A 170 3.99 7.00 -18.31
N VAL A 171 5.09 7.74 -18.18
CA VAL A 171 5.61 8.66 -19.22
C VAL A 171 6.88 8.13 -19.89
N GLY A 172 7.13 6.81 -19.83
CA GLY A 172 8.26 6.17 -20.52
C GLY A 172 9.52 5.98 -19.66
N GLY A 173 9.41 6.07 -18.34
CA GLY A 173 10.47 5.69 -17.41
C GLY A 173 10.89 4.23 -17.53
N GLN A 174 12.09 3.91 -17.07
CA GLN A 174 12.65 2.55 -17.12
C GLN A 174 12.59 1.86 -15.77
N VAL A 175 12.31 0.56 -15.78
CA VAL A 175 12.20 -0.24 -14.56
C VAL A 175 13.56 -0.80 -14.16
N ASN A 176 14.45 0.07 -13.70
CA ASN A 176 15.78 -0.32 -13.21
C ASN A 176 16.27 0.56 -12.05
N LEU A 177 17.34 0.10 -11.39
CA LEU A 177 17.92 0.75 -10.21
C LEU A 177 18.44 2.17 -10.49
N ASP A 178 18.85 2.48 -11.72
CA ASP A 178 19.44 3.78 -12.05
C ASP A 178 18.40 4.90 -12.13
N HIS A 179 17.14 4.54 -12.36
CA HIS A 179 16.02 5.47 -12.40
C HIS A 179 15.25 5.54 -11.09
N LEU A 180 15.68 4.83 -10.04
CA LEU A 180 15.10 5.00 -8.72
C LEU A 180 15.69 6.22 -8.01
N LYS A 181 14.80 6.96 -7.35
CA LYS A 181 15.11 8.08 -6.45
C LYS A 181 14.37 7.88 -5.13
N LYS A 182 14.98 8.37 -4.04
CA LYS A 182 14.23 8.64 -2.82
C LYS A 182 13.39 9.89 -3.05
N VAL A 183 12.09 9.77 -2.86
CA VAL A 183 11.12 10.85 -3.08
C VAL A 183 10.14 10.92 -1.92
N LYS A 184 9.57 12.11 -1.69
CA LYS A 184 8.47 12.27 -0.73
C LYS A 184 7.23 11.57 -1.27
N LEU A 185 6.66 10.68 -0.45
CA LEU A 185 5.58 9.78 -0.82
C LEU A 185 4.38 10.58 -1.35
N ASP A 186 3.80 11.42 -0.52
CA ASP A 186 2.59 12.17 -0.86
C ASP A 186 2.74 13.01 -2.15
N VAL A 187 3.86 13.76 -2.24
CA VAL A 187 4.20 14.56 -3.42
C VAL A 187 4.33 13.70 -4.68
N HIS A 188 5.05 12.57 -4.60
CA HIS A 188 5.28 11.72 -5.76
C HIS A 188 3.98 11.05 -6.22
N LEU A 189 3.16 10.55 -5.29
CA LEU A 189 1.87 9.94 -5.62
C LEU A 189 0.90 10.96 -6.24
N THR A 190 0.88 12.19 -5.73
CA THR A 190 0.11 13.30 -6.29
C THR A 190 0.53 13.61 -7.73
N ILE A 191 1.85 13.74 -7.97
CA ILE A 191 2.38 13.96 -9.33
C ILE A 191 1.96 12.83 -10.25
N LEU A 192 2.13 11.58 -9.83
CA LEU A 192 1.75 10.42 -10.65
C LEU A 192 0.27 10.48 -11.05
N ARG A 193 -0.64 10.73 -10.10
CA ARG A 193 -2.08 10.82 -10.36
C ARG A 193 -2.47 11.94 -11.34
N GLN A 194 -1.69 13.03 -11.38
CA GLN A 194 -1.89 14.12 -12.35
C GLN A 194 -1.40 13.80 -13.76
N LEU A 195 -0.51 12.80 -13.94
CA LEU A 195 0.02 12.44 -15.26
C LEU A 195 -1.00 11.69 -16.12
N ALA A 196 -1.89 10.89 -15.52
CA ALA A 196 -2.92 10.13 -16.23
C ALA A 196 -4.02 9.62 -15.27
N PRO A 197 -5.20 9.22 -15.80
CA PRO A 197 -6.15 8.39 -15.05
C PRO A 197 -5.56 7.00 -14.71
N PRO A 198 -5.87 6.41 -13.54
CA PRO A 198 -5.37 5.09 -13.20
C PRO A 198 -6.01 3.98 -14.06
N LYS A 199 -5.25 2.93 -14.33
CA LYS A 199 -5.75 1.72 -14.99
C LYS A 199 -6.51 0.85 -14.00
N ILE A 200 -7.64 0.28 -14.42
CA ILE A 200 -8.42 -0.68 -13.63
C ILE A 200 -8.48 -2.00 -14.41
N PRO A 201 -7.52 -2.94 -14.19
CA PRO A 201 -7.29 -4.05 -15.12
C PRO A 201 -8.48 -4.98 -15.37
N PHE A 202 -9.39 -5.14 -14.40
CA PHE A 202 -10.53 -6.04 -14.55
C PHE A 202 -11.73 -5.43 -15.29
N LEU A 203 -11.85 -4.10 -15.36
CA LEU A 203 -12.96 -3.42 -16.08
C LEU A 203 -12.87 -3.55 -17.62
N ASN A 204 -11.69 -3.86 -18.16
CA ASN A 204 -11.47 -4.01 -19.61
C ASN A 204 -11.51 -5.47 -20.09
N THR A 205 -12.07 -6.39 -19.29
CA THR A 205 -12.24 -7.78 -19.72
C THR A 205 -13.64 -7.92 -20.29
N PRO A 206 -13.82 -8.06 -21.62
CA PRO A 206 -15.11 -8.49 -22.15
C PRO A 206 -15.43 -9.87 -21.59
N ILE A 207 -16.68 -10.03 -21.10
CA ILE A 207 -17.26 -11.31 -20.67
C ILE A 207 -17.28 -12.28 -21.86
#